data_AF-A0AAD3RHX9-F1
#
_entry.id   AF-A0AAD3RHX9-F1
#
_cell.length_a   1.000
_cell.length_b   1.000
_cell.length_c   1.000
_cell.angle_alpha   90.00
_cell.angle_beta   90.00
_cell.angle_gamma   90.00
#
_symmetry.space_group_name_H-M   'P 1'
#
loop_
_entity.id
_entity.type
_entity.pdbx_description
1 polymer ?
#
loop_
_entity_poly.entity_id
_entity_poly.type
_entity_poly.pdbx_seq_one_letter_code
_entity_poly.pdbx_strand_id
1 'polypeptide(L)' 'MVAAIGRPFSPGMLYDCRHDSLIPGLSLWDRDHLLANIIERPQYYSDFEIVASDSTEDKLSVLNVNASLAASFMSGL' A
#
# COMPACT_ATOMS: atom_id res chain seq x y z
N MET A 1 6.81 -5.90 0.56
CA MET A 1 6.01 -4.85 -0.08
C MET A 1 4.72 -4.71 0.73
N VAL A 2 4.19 -3.50 0.90
CA VAL A 2 2.96 -3.25 1.69
C VAL A 2 1.81 -3.00 0.70
N ALA A 3 0.66 -3.63 0.91
CA ALA A 3 -0.52 -3.41 0.08
C ALA A 3 -1.07 -1.99 0.30
N ALA A 4 -1.45 -1.31 -0.78
CA ALA A 4 -1.93 0.07 -0.69
C ALA A 4 -3.32 0.16 -0.03
N ILE A 5 -4.19 -0.83 -0.27
CA ILE A 5 -5.55 -0.94 0.28
C ILE A 5 -6.33 0.37 0.12
N GLY A 6 -6.26 0.96 -1.08
CA GLY A 6 -6.99 2.20 -1.43
C GLY A 6 -6.36 3.50 -0.90
N ARG A 7 -5.28 3.45 -0.11
CA ARG A 7 -4.59 4.66 0.35
C ARG A 7 -3.78 5.31 -0.79
N PRO A 8 -3.72 6.64 -0.86
CA PRO A 8 -2.93 7.33 -1.88
C PRO A 8 -1.44 7.26 -1.56
N PHE A 9 -0.66 6.58 -2.40
CA PHE A 9 0.81 6.60 -2.34
C PHE A 9 1.37 7.46 -3.46
N SER A 10 2.47 8.16 -3.19
CA SER A 10 3.29 8.81 -4.21
C SER A 10 4.75 8.46 -3.98
N PRO A 11 5.58 8.43 -5.03
CA PRO A 11 7.02 8.32 -4.88
C PRO A 11 7.55 9.32 -3.84
N GLY A 12 8.56 8.94 -3.06
CA GLY A 12 9.19 9.81 -2.07
C GLY A 12 8.43 10.02 -0.75
N MET A 13 7.19 9.55 -0.62
CA MET A 13 6.48 9.55 0.66
C MET A 13 7.16 8.64 1.68
N LEU A 14 7.15 9.05 2.95
CA LEU A 14 7.64 8.25 4.06
C LEU A 14 6.51 7.44 4.70
N TYR A 15 6.85 6.26 5.21
CA TYR A 15 5.91 5.33 5.85
C TYR A 15 6.39 5.00 7.26
N ASP A 16 5.50 5.16 8.24
CA ASP A 16 5.72 4.68 9.61
C ASP A 16 5.17 3.25 9.73
N CYS A 17 6.08 2.27 9.85
CA CYS A 17 5.72 0.86 9.97
C CYS A 17 5.16 0.47 11.36
N ARG A 18 5.26 1.34 12.36
CA ARG A 18 4.69 1.07 13.70
C ARG A 18 3.23 1.44 13.76
N HIS A 19 2.87 2.52 13.07
CA HIS A 19 1.50 3.03 13.01
C HIS A 19 0.82 2.73 11.67
N ASP A 20 1.45 1.92 10.81
CA ASP A 20 1.02 1.59 9.45
C ASP A 20 0.45 2.81 8.69
N SER A 21 1.12 3.96 8.78
CA SER A 21 0.61 5.24 8.28
C SER A 21 1.60 5.97 7.39
N LEU A 22 1.07 6.73 6.44
CA LEU A 22 1.85 7.64 5.61
C LEU A 22 2.16 8.91 6.38
N ILE A 23 3.39 9.43 6.24
CA ILE A 23 3.80 10.70 6.83
C ILE A 23 3.61 11.79 5.76
N PRO A 24 2.53 12.59 5.81
CA PRO A 24 2.28 13.62 4.81
C PRO A 24 3.25 14.79 4.96
N GLY A 25 3.54 15.48 3.86
CA GLY A 25 4.33 16.72 3.87
C GLY A 25 5.82 16.55 4.14
N LEU A 26 6.32 15.32 4.29
CA LEU A 26 7.73 15.03 4.47
C LEU A 26 8.25 14.09 3.37
N SER A 27 9.31 14.50 2.70
CA SER A 27 10.05 13.71 1.72
C SER A 27 11.55 13.90 1.94
N LEU A 28 12.35 12.88 1.59
CA LEU A 28 13.83 12.97 1.66
C LEU A 28 14.42 13.84 0.55
N TRP A 29 13.67 14.00 -0.53
CA TRP A 29 14.07 14.76 -1.71
C TRP A 29 13.17 15.97 -1.86
N ASP A 30 13.74 17.06 -2.38
CA ASP A 30 12.94 18.17 -2.88
C ASP A 30 12.00 17.69 -3.99
N ARG A 31 10.84 18.32 -4.08
CA ARG A 31 9.76 17.92 -5.00
C ARG A 31 10.20 17.99 -6.45
N ASP A 32 10.93 19.02 -6.85
CA ASP A 32 11.31 19.22 -8.25
C ASP A 32 12.34 18.17 -8.68
N HIS A 33 13.30 17.89 -7.80
CA HIS A 33 14.28 16.83 -8.00
C HIS A 33 13.62 15.44 -8.07
N LEU A 34 12.63 15.17 -7.22
CA LEU A 34 11.90 13.91 -7.24
C LEU A 34 11.15 13.73 -8.57
N LEU A 35 10.36 14.72 -8.98
CA LEU A 35 9.57 14.67 -10.21
C LEU A 35 10.43 14.52 -11.47
N ALA A 36 11.58 15.18 -11.52
CA ALA A 36 12.52 15.09 -12.64
C ALA A 36 13.12 13.68 -12.83
N ASN A 37 13.05 12.82 -11.82
CA ASN A 37 13.65 11.49 -11.81
C ASN A 37 12.62 10.34 -11.74
N ILE A 38 11.33 10.63 -11.88
CA ILE A 38 10.31 9.57 -11.98
C ILE A 38 10.44 8.89 -13.34
N ILE A 39 10.62 7.56 -13.31
CA ILE A 39 10.63 6.72 -14.50
C ILE A 39 9.47 5.74 -14.39
N GLU A 40 8.52 5.83 -15.32
CA GLU A 40 7.41 4.89 -15.41
C GLU A 40 7.83 3.64 -16.19
N ARG A 41 7.42 2.47 -15.69
CA ARG A 41 7.62 1.18 -16.35
C ARG A 41 6.27 0.48 -16.44
N PRO A 42 5.68 0.34 -17.63
CA PRO A 42 4.41 -0.36 -17.77
C PRO A 42 4.50 -1.79 -17.25
N GLN A 43 3.50 -2.23 -16.48
CA GLN A 43 3.34 -3.60 -16.00
C GLN A 43 1.92 -4.04 -16.36
N TYR A 44 1.79 -4.80 -17.45
CA TYR A 44 0.49 -5.29 -17.91
C TYR A 44 0.22 -6.66 -17.28
N TYR A 45 -0.83 -6.73 -16.47
CA TYR A 45 -1.30 -7.97 -15.84
C TYR A 45 -2.80 -7.86 -15.60
N SER A 46 -3.54 -8.94 -15.85
CA SER A 46 -4.97 -9.04 -15.56
C SER A 46 -5.28 -10.45 -15.10
N ASP A 47 -6.02 -10.55 -14.01
CA ASP A 47 -6.43 -11.81 -13.39
C ASP A 47 -7.73 -11.59 -12.61
N PHE A 48 -8.44 -12.66 -12.28
CA PHE A 48 -9.66 -12.60 -11.48
C PHE A 48 -9.79 -13.79 -10.55
N GLU A 49 -10.38 -13.55 -9.38
CA GLU A 49 -10.66 -14.57 -8.39
C GLU A 49 -12.09 -14.40 -7.85
N ILE A 50 -12.81 -15.51 -7.69
CA ILE A 50 -14.15 -15.51 -7.10
C ILE A 50 -14.06 -16.24 -5.77
N VAL A 51 -14.34 -15.53 -4.69
CA VAL A 51 -14.37 -16.08 -3.33
C VAL A 51 -15.81 -16.16 -2.84
N ALA A 52 -16.24 -17.36 -2.46
CA ALA A 52 -17.58 -17.61 -1.92
C ALA A 52 -17.66 -17.42 -0.39
N SER A 53 -16.51 -17.27 0.27
CA SER A 53 -16.39 -17.01 1.69
C SER A 53 -16.49 -15.51 1.98
N ASP A 54 -17.10 -15.17 3.12
CA ASP A 54 -17.19 -13.79 3.62
C ASP A 54 -16.25 -13.50 4.79
N SER A 55 -15.36 -14.45 5.12
CA SER A 55 -14.43 -14.32 6.24
C SER A 55 -13.46 -13.16 6.02
N THR A 56 -13.04 -12.52 7.11
CA THR A 56 -12.02 -11.46 7.05
C THR A 56 -10.68 -12.01 6.58
N GLU A 57 -10.33 -13.23 6.98
CA GLU A 57 -9.08 -13.89 6.60
C GLU A 57 -9.00 -14.11 5.08
N ASP A 58 -10.06 -14.65 4.48
CA ASP A 58 -10.12 -14.90 3.03
C ASP A 58 -10.03 -13.58 2.25
N LYS A 59 -10.76 -12.54 2.69
CA LYS A 59 -10.70 -11.20 2.07
C LYS A 59 -9.30 -10.59 2.11
N LEU A 60 -8.63 -10.68 3.26
CA LEU A 60 -7.27 -10.15 3.45
C LEU A 60 -6.25 -10.93 2.60
N SER A 61 -6.43 -12.25 2.47
CA SER A 61 -5.59 -13.11 1.63
C SER A 61 -5.67 -12.71 0.15
N VAL A 62 -6.87 -12.54 -0.40
CA VAL A 62 -7.08 -12.13 -1.81
C VAL A 62 -6.49 -10.75 -2.08
N LEU A 63 -6.56 -9.84 -1.11
CA LEU A 63 -5.97 -8.51 -1.20
C LEU A 63 -4.44 -8.51 -0.96
N ASN A 64 -3.83 -9.68 -0.77
CA ASN A 64 -2.41 -9.85 -0.48
C ASN A 64 -1.96 -8.99 0.71
N VAL A 65 -2.79 -8.93 1.76
CA VAL A 65 -2.50 -8.21 3.00
C VAL A 65 -1.59 -9.07 3.86
N ASN A 66 -0.44 -8.51 4.26
CA ASN A 66 0.47 -9.21 5.17
C ASN A 66 -0.07 -9.21 6.62
N ALA A 67 0.52 -10.06 7.46
CA ALA A 67 0.05 -10.21 8.85
C ALA A 67 0.15 -8.93 9.69
N SER A 68 1.17 -8.08 9.49
CA SER A 68 1.28 -6.82 10.25
C SER A 68 0.19 -5.84 9.88
N LEU A 69 -0.08 -5.67 8.58
CA LEU A 69 -1.11 -4.77 8.08
C LEU A 69 -2.51 -5.30 8.41
N ALA A 70 -2.71 -6.62 8.38
CA ALA A 70 -3.94 -7.25 8.86
C ALA A 70 -4.18 -6.95 10.35
N ALA A 71 -3.16 -7.11 11.19
CA ALA A 71 -3.24 -6.81 12.61
C ALA A 71 -3.53 -5.31 12.85
N SER A 72 -2.87 -4.42 12.10
CA SER A 72 -3.12 -2.98 12.16
C SER A 72 -4.56 -2.64 11.84
N PHE A 73 -5.07 -3.14 10.71
CA PHE A 73 -6.47 -2.96 10.30
C PHE A 73 -7.45 -3.49 11.35
N MET A 74 -7.21 -4.68 11.89
CA MET A 74 -8.05 -5.26 12.95
C MET A 74 -8.00 -4.46 14.26
N SER A 75 -6.93 -3.69 14.49
CA SER A 75 -6.78 -2.80 15.63
C SER A 75 -7.32 -1.38 15.41
N GLY A 76 -7.74 -1.03 14.19
CA GLY A 76 -8.31 0.27 13.84
C GLY A 76 -7.30 1.39 13.58
N LEU A 77 -6.05 1.05 13.26
CA LEU A 77 -5.05 1.97 12.70
C LEU A 77 -5.28 2.16 11.20
#